data_AF-A0A1C5W1F8-F1
#
_entry.id   AF-A0A1C5W1F8-F1
#
_cell.length_a   1.000
_cell.length_b   1.000
_cell.length_c   1.000
_cell.angle_alpha   90.00
_cell.angle_beta   90.00
_cell.angle_gamma   90.00
#
_symmetry.space_group_name_H-M   'P 1'
#
loop_
_entity.id
_entity.type
_entity.pdbx_description
1 polymer ?
#
loop_
_entity_poly.entity_id
_entity_poly.type
_entity_poly.pdbx_seq_one_letter_code
_entity_poly.pdbx_strand_id
1 'polypeptide(L)'
;MSKTKTIKLMNLETLNIVAWYKDFSEKKRNKVLPVRIQFDLQRNVMKLNEAAQSLEKFRGELVKDIQEEFFGNDEKSYEAKEVKTDEDGNPVLDEDGKEVMTDVRKIKEEFEQDFKDKLEDADAKYREIAVDTDEYLIKVFDLDTFVDSLADDVELDLEDLNMLTFMDVNKEKNEEE
;
A
#
# COMPACT_ATOMS: atom_id res chain seq x y z
N MET A 1 -14.46 12.56 26.53
CA MET A 1 -15.46 12.27 25.46
C MET A 1 -14.70 12.03 24.16
N SER A 2 -15.02 10.97 23.41
CA SER A 2 -14.39 10.71 22.12
C SER A 2 -14.85 11.75 21.10
N LYS A 3 -13.93 12.62 20.68
CA LYS A 3 -14.18 13.70 19.71
C LYS A 3 -14.24 13.11 18.31
N THR A 4 -14.94 13.79 17.41
CA THR A 4 -15.09 13.38 16.01
C THR A 4 -14.72 14.58 15.15
N LYS A 5 -14.01 14.38 14.06
CA LYS A 5 -13.56 15.43 13.13
C LYS A 5 -13.69 14.92 11.70
N THR A 6 -14.04 15.81 10.77
CA THR A 6 -13.91 15.53 9.35
C THR A 6 -12.47 15.80 8.94
N ILE A 7 -11.83 14.81 8.33
CA ILE A 7 -10.50 14.93 7.75
C ILE A 7 -10.59 14.74 6.24
N LYS A 8 -9.67 15.36 5.51
CA LYS A 8 -9.46 15.16 4.08
C LYS A 8 -8.22 14.30 3.92
N LEU A 9 -8.33 13.18 3.20
CA LEU A 9 -7.22 12.27 2.93
C LEU A 9 -7.14 12.00 1.44
N MET A 10 -5.92 11.99 0.91
CA MET A 10 -5.67 11.45 -0.43
C MET A 10 -5.99 9.95 -0.45
N ASN A 11 -6.36 9.43 -1.62
CA ASN A 11 -6.59 8.01 -1.82
C ASN A 11 -5.34 7.18 -1.47
N LEU A 12 -4.15 7.70 -1.79
CA LEU A 12 -2.88 7.07 -1.40
C LEU A 12 -2.66 7.07 0.11
N GLU A 13 -2.97 8.15 0.82
CA GLU A 13 -2.87 8.21 2.29
C GLU A 13 -3.83 7.19 2.93
N THR A 14 -5.05 7.11 2.39
CA THR A 14 -6.08 6.15 2.82
C THR A 14 -5.58 4.72 2.68
N LEU A 15 -5.00 4.38 1.52
CA LEU A 15 -4.39 3.06 1.28
C LEU A 15 -3.25 2.77 2.27
N ASN A 16 -2.33 3.73 2.45
CA ASN A 16 -1.19 3.58 3.36
C ASN A 16 -1.63 3.36 4.82
N ILE A 17 -2.65 4.10 5.29
CA ILE A 17 -3.19 3.92 6.65
C ILE A 17 -3.79 2.52 6.83
N VAL A 18 -4.55 2.03 5.85
CA VAL A 18 -5.17 0.70 5.92
C VAL A 18 -4.10 -0.39 5.89
N ALA A 19 -3.11 -0.29 5.00
CA ALA A 19 -2.01 -1.24 4.90
C ALA A 19 -1.15 -1.26 6.17
N TRP A 20 -0.79 -0.09 6.69
CA TRP A 20 -0.07 0.05 7.95
C TRP A 20 -0.85 -0.58 9.10
N TYR A 21 -2.14 -0.28 9.26
CA TYR A 21 -2.94 -0.83 10.35
C TYR A 21 -3.00 -2.36 10.32
N LYS A 22 -3.06 -2.97 9.12
CA LYS A 22 -3.00 -4.41 8.97
C LYS A 22 -1.72 -4.97 9.57
N ASP A 23 -0.55 -4.49 9.15
CA ASP A 23 0.75 -4.90 9.70
C ASP A 23 0.86 -4.62 11.22
N PHE A 24 0.47 -3.41 11.63
CA PHE A 24 0.49 -2.94 13.01
C PHE A 24 -0.35 -3.83 13.94
N SER A 25 -1.51 -4.29 13.47
CA SER A 25 -2.40 -5.18 14.21
C SER A 25 -1.95 -6.64 14.19
N GLU A 26 -1.43 -7.15 13.06
CA GLU A 26 -0.91 -8.53 12.92
C GLU A 26 0.30 -8.76 13.83
N LYS A 27 1.19 -7.76 13.92
CA LYS A 27 2.32 -7.73 14.86
C LYS A 27 1.92 -7.41 16.30
N LYS A 28 0.62 -7.19 16.58
CA LYS A 28 0.06 -6.85 17.90
C LYS A 28 0.61 -5.55 18.52
N ARG A 29 1.23 -4.68 17.73
CA ARG A 29 1.75 -3.38 18.18
C ARG A 29 0.63 -2.46 18.66
N ASN A 30 -0.56 -2.58 18.07
CA ASN A 30 -1.76 -1.86 18.52
C ASN A 30 -2.12 -2.04 20.00
N LYS A 31 -1.67 -3.13 20.66
CA LYS A 31 -1.97 -3.40 22.06
C LYS A 31 -1.33 -2.41 23.04
N VAL A 32 -0.28 -1.71 22.62
CA VAL A 32 0.37 -0.67 23.44
C VAL A 32 -0.49 0.59 23.56
N LEU A 33 -1.43 0.79 22.63
CA LEU A 33 -2.35 1.92 22.67
C LEU A 33 -3.39 1.72 23.79
N PRO A 34 -3.86 2.79 24.44
CA PRO A 34 -5.02 2.72 25.31
C PRO A 34 -6.22 2.07 24.62
N VAL A 35 -6.97 1.23 25.34
CA VAL A 35 -8.13 0.46 24.80
C VAL A 35 -9.10 1.33 24.00
N ARG A 36 -9.32 2.57 24.45
CA ARG A 36 -10.19 3.51 23.74
C ARG A 36 -9.63 3.91 22.37
N ILE A 37 -8.33 4.17 22.29
CA ILE A 37 -7.64 4.54 21.05
C ILE A 37 -7.61 3.34 20.10
N GLN A 38 -7.36 2.12 20.61
CA GLN A 38 -7.44 0.90 19.80
C GLN A 38 -8.80 0.75 19.10
N PHE A 39 -9.89 0.92 19.85
CA PHE A 39 -11.24 0.80 19.32
C PHE A 39 -11.59 1.91 18.31
N ASP A 40 -11.22 3.16 18.63
CA ASP A 40 -11.48 4.29 17.73
C ASP A 40 -10.63 4.16 16.43
N LEU A 41 -9.38 3.68 16.51
CA LEU A 41 -8.51 3.38 15.37
C LEU A 41 -9.10 2.29 14.48
N GLN A 42 -9.47 1.15 15.06
CA GLN A 42 -10.11 0.06 14.31
C GLN A 42 -11.36 0.56 13.56
N ARG A 43 -12.21 1.33 14.24
CA ARG A 43 -13.42 1.87 13.63
C ARG A 43 -13.13 2.85 12.49
N ASN A 44 -12.11 3.69 12.64
CA ASN A 44 -11.71 4.61 11.59
C ASN A 44 -11.16 3.84 10.38
N VAL A 45 -10.25 2.90 10.58
CA VAL A 45 -9.68 2.08 9.50
C VAL A 45 -10.75 1.28 8.76
N MET A 46 -11.75 0.74 9.47
CA MET A 46 -12.89 0.07 8.82
C MET A 46 -13.67 0.97 7.84
N LYS A 47 -13.72 2.29 8.10
CA LYS A 47 -14.36 3.25 7.16
C LYS A 47 -13.49 3.53 5.94
N LEU A 48 -12.17 3.52 6.12
CA LEU A 48 -11.19 3.77 5.07
C LEU A 48 -11.00 2.56 4.13
N ASN A 49 -11.30 1.36 4.64
CA ASN A 49 -11.00 0.11 3.96
C ASN A 49 -11.65 -0.04 2.58
N GLU A 50 -12.90 0.42 2.41
CA GLU A 50 -13.60 0.32 1.11
C GLU A 50 -12.91 1.18 0.03
N ALA A 51 -12.54 2.42 0.38
CA ALA A 51 -11.84 3.32 -0.54
C ALA A 51 -10.43 2.79 -0.88
N ALA A 52 -9.70 2.26 0.11
CA ALA A 52 -8.40 1.63 -0.12
C ALA A 52 -8.50 0.43 -1.08
N GLN A 53 -9.48 -0.46 -0.88
CA GLN A 53 -9.73 -1.60 -1.76
C GLN A 53 -10.12 -1.17 -3.18
N SER A 54 -10.87 -0.07 -3.31
CA SER A 54 -11.23 0.49 -4.61
C SER A 54 -9.99 0.95 -5.39
N LEU A 55 -9.05 1.63 -4.73
CA LEU A 55 -7.81 2.08 -5.36
C LEU A 55 -6.91 0.90 -5.76
N GLU A 56 -6.76 -0.12 -4.90
CA GLU A 56 -6.02 -1.34 -5.23
C GLU A 56 -6.62 -2.07 -6.44
N LYS A 57 -7.95 -2.17 -6.47
CA LYS A 57 -8.67 -2.80 -7.58
C LYS A 57 -8.45 -2.04 -8.88
N PHE A 58 -8.55 -0.71 -8.86
CA PHE A 58 -8.29 0.13 -10.02
C PHE A 58 -6.88 -0.08 -10.58
N ARG A 59 -5.86 -0.10 -9.70
CA ARG A 59 -4.47 -0.41 -10.11
C ARG A 59 -4.35 -1.80 -10.73
N GLY A 60 -5.01 -2.79 -10.12
CA GLY A 60 -5.04 -4.16 -10.61
C GLY A 60 -5.66 -4.26 -12.01
N GLU A 61 -6.77 -3.55 -12.24
CA GLU A 61 -7.45 -3.52 -13.54
C GLU A 61 -6.57 -2.87 -14.63
N LEU A 62 -5.92 -1.73 -14.34
CA LEU A 62 -5.02 -1.07 -15.28
C LEU A 62 -3.88 -1.99 -15.78
N VAL A 63 -3.26 -2.74 -14.87
CA VAL A 63 -2.14 -3.62 -15.21
C VAL A 63 -2.63 -4.92 -15.85
N LYS A 64 -3.80 -5.43 -15.43
CA LYS A 64 -4.35 -6.68 -15.95
C LYS A 64 -4.63 -6.60 -17.45
N ASP A 65 -5.23 -5.52 -17.92
CA ASP A 65 -5.53 -5.35 -19.35
C ASP A 65 -4.25 -5.32 -20.19
N ILE A 66 -3.20 -4.66 -19.68
CA ILE A 66 -1.86 -4.65 -20.29
C ILE A 66 -1.25 -6.05 -20.28
N GLN A 67 -1.36 -6.78 -19.17
CA GLN A 67 -0.83 -8.15 -19.10
C GLN A 67 -1.52 -9.08 -20.09
N GLU A 68 -2.86 -9.04 -20.19
CA GLU A 68 -3.62 -9.85 -21.14
C GLU A 68 -3.25 -9.52 -22.59
N GLU A 69 -3.03 -8.25 -22.91
CA GLU A 69 -2.66 -7.83 -24.25
C GLU A 69 -1.29 -8.35 -24.69
N PHE A 70 -0.27 -8.25 -23.84
CA PHE A 70 1.12 -8.57 -24.22
C PHE A 70 1.52 -10.01 -23.92
N PHE A 71 0.98 -10.61 -22.85
CA PHE A 71 1.31 -11.97 -22.43
C PHE A 71 0.22 -13.00 -22.73
N GLY A 72 -0.99 -12.57 -23.14
CA GLY A 72 -2.10 -13.49 -23.39
C GLY A 72 -2.01 -14.30 -24.68
N ASN A 73 -1.07 -14.01 -25.58
CA ASN A 73 -0.90 -14.71 -26.86
C ASN A 73 0.56 -14.70 -27.37
N ASP A 74 0.85 -15.54 -28.36
CA ASP A 74 2.18 -15.69 -28.96
C ASP A 74 2.51 -14.59 -30.02
N GLU A 75 1.59 -13.66 -30.26
CA GLU A 75 1.80 -12.57 -31.22
C GLU A 75 2.78 -11.56 -30.64
N LYS A 76 2.57 -11.13 -29.38
CA LYS A 76 3.38 -10.11 -28.71
C LYS A 76 4.45 -10.65 -27.75
N SER A 77 4.35 -11.92 -27.39
CA SER A 77 5.28 -12.57 -26.46
C SER A 77 5.70 -13.96 -26.92
N TYR A 78 6.69 -14.52 -26.23
CA TYR A 78 7.22 -15.86 -26.47
C TYR A 78 7.61 -16.54 -25.16
N GLU A 79 7.58 -17.86 -25.14
CA GLU A 79 8.08 -18.66 -24.02
C GLU A 79 9.60 -18.74 -24.07
N ALA A 80 10.23 -18.54 -22.91
CA ALA A 80 11.66 -18.64 -22.71
C ALA A 80 11.95 -19.42 -21.43
N LYS A 81 13.19 -19.88 -21.27
CA LYS A 81 13.68 -20.47 -20.03
C LYS A 81 14.71 -19.55 -19.41
N GLU A 82 14.56 -19.31 -18.11
CA GLU A 82 15.53 -18.56 -17.31
C GLU A 82 15.99 -19.37 -16.11
N VAL A 83 17.21 -19.08 -15.66
CA VAL A 83 17.75 -19.65 -14.42
C VAL A 83 16.94 -19.10 -13.26
N LYS A 84 16.36 -19.99 -12.46
CA LYS A 84 15.68 -19.62 -11.24
C LYS A 84 16.72 -19.12 -10.23
N THR A 85 16.50 -17.93 -9.70
CA THR A 85 17.35 -17.34 -8.66
C THR A 85 16.67 -17.38 -7.30
N ASP A 86 17.46 -17.36 -6.22
CA ASP A 86 17.00 -17.12 -4.85
C ASP A 86 16.74 -15.62 -4.59
N GLU A 87 16.36 -15.27 -3.36
CA GLU A 87 16.07 -13.88 -2.95
C GLU A 87 17.29 -12.96 -3.06
N ASP A 88 18.51 -13.51 -3.02
CA ASP A 88 19.77 -12.79 -3.14
C ASP A 88 20.28 -12.73 -4.59
N GLY A 89 19.53 -13.30 -5.55
CA GLY A 89 19.87 -13.30 -6.97
C GLY A 89 20.85 -14.41 -7.38
N ASN A 90 21.14 -15.39 -6.52
CA ASN A 90 22.02 -16.51 -6.85
C ASN A 90 21.23 -17.63 -7.55
N PRO A 91 21.83 -18.35 -8.51
CA PRO A 91 21.21 -19.51 -9.14
C PRO A 91 20.80 -20.57 -8.12
N VAL A 92 19.55 -21.01 -8.18
CA VAL A 92 19.07 -22.17 -7.43
C VAL A 92 19.59 -23.42 -8.10
N LEU A 93 20.27 -24.28 -7.33
CA LEU A 93 20.80 -25.55 -7.81
C LEU A 93 19.89 -26.72 -7.39
N ASP A 94 19.80 -27.74 -8.25
CA ASP A 94 19.15 -29.02 -7.93
C ASP A 94 20.05 -29.93 -7.08
N GLU A 95 19.57 -31.14 -6.75
CA GLU A 95 20.29 -32.12 -5.94
C GLU A 95 21.61 -32.61 -6.58
N ASP A 96 21.77 -32.43 -7.90
CA ASP A 96 22.96 -32.76 -8.67
C ASP A 96 23.88 -31.55 -8.90
N GLY A 97 23.55 -30.39 -8.33
CA GLY A 97 24.32 -29.15 -8.46
C GLY A 97 24.12 -28.43 -9.80
N LYS A 98 23.05 -28.70 -10.55
CA LYS A 98 22.72 -28.01 -11.81
C LYS A 98 21.71 -26.89 -11.58
N GLU A 99 21.80 -25.85 -12.39
CA GLU A 99 20.88 -24.72 -12.36
C GLU A 99 19.44 -25.13 -12.67
N VAL A 100 18.52 -24.76 -11.78
CA VAL A 100 17.09 -24.96 -11.98
C VAL A 100 16.58 -23.93 -12.99
N MET A 101 16.01 -24.41 -14.09
CA MET A 101 15.37 -23.55 -15.09
C MET A 101 13.88 -23.37 -14.77
N THR A 102 13.33 -22.20 -15.07
CA THR A 102 11.91 -21.91 -15.00
C THR A 102 11.40 -21.34 -16.32
N ASP A 103 10.18 -21.74 -16.69
CA ASP A 103 9.52 -21.22 -17.89
C ASP A 103 8.99 -19.81 -17.58
N VAL A 104 9.40 -18.85 -18.41
CA VAL A 104 8.97 -17.45 -18.33
C VAL A 104 8.42 -17.02 -19.67
N ARG A 105 7.59 -15.99 -19.67
CA ARG A 105 7.07 -15.38 -20.89
C ARG A 105 7.70 -14.00 -21.07
N LYS A 106 8.26 -13.74 -22.24
CA LYS A 106 8.94 -12.48 -22.57
C LYS A 106 8.24 -11.77 -23.72
N ILE A 107 8.26 -10.45 -23.71
CA ILE A 107 7.73 -9.61 -24.79
C ILE A 107 8.77 -9.58 -25.92
N LYS A 108 8.32 -9.63 -27.17
CA LYS A 108 9.23 -9.52 -28.32
C LYS A 108 9.75 -8.08 -28.44
N GLU A 109 10.98 -7.92 -28.90
CA GLU A 109 11.68 -6.63 -28.97
C GLU A 109 10.84 -5.54 -29.68
N GLU A 110 10.13 -5.89 -30.75
CA GLU A 110 9.28 -4.95 -31.50
C GLU A 110 8.09 -4.39 -30.70
N PHE A 111 7.69 -5.04 -29.61
CA PHE A 111 6.58 -4.62 -28.73
C PHE A 111 7.06 -4.07 -27.38
N GLU A 112 8.36 -4.11 -27.06
CA GLU A 112 8.85 -3.66 -25.75
C GLU A 112 8.56 -2.19 -25.49
N GLN A 113 8.67 -1.32 -26.51
CA GLN A 113 8.40 0.10 -26.34
C GLN A 113 6.90 0.35 -26.12
N ASP A 114 6.02 -0.27 -26.92
CA ASP A 114 4.56 -0.19 -26.75
C ASP A 114 4.12 -0.65 -25.35
N PHE A 115 4.75 -1.72 -24.84
CA PHE A 115 4.51 -2.20 -23.48
C PHE A 115 4.92 -1.19 -22.42
N LYS A 116 6.12 -0.61 -22.53
CA LYS A 116 6.62 0.42 -21.60
C LYS A 116 5.72 1.66 -21.63
N ASP A 117 5.36 2.15 -22.82
CA ASP A 117 4.50 3.32 -22.98
C ASP A 117 3.13 3.09 -22.32
N LYS A 118 2.56 1.89 -22.43
CA LYS A 118 1.28 1.55 -21.77
C LYS A 118 1.39 1.43 -20.26
N LEU A 119 2.49 0.89 -19.75
CA LEU A 119 2.75 0.89 -18.31
C LEU A 119 2.90 2.31 -17.78
N GLU A 120 3.59 3.19 -18.50
CA GLU A 120 3.71 4.61 -18.13
C GLU A 120 2.36 5.33 -18.14
N ASP A 121 1.50 5.08 -19.13
CA ASP A 121 0.14 5.63 -19.19
C ASP A 121 -0.75 5.10 -18.04
N ALA A 122 -0.67 3.81 -17.72
CA ALA A 122 -1.35 3.22 -16.57
C ALA A 122 -0.87 3.85 -15.25
N ASP A 123 0.44 4.00 -15.07
CA ASP A 123 1.02 4.64 -13.90
C ASP A 123 0.59 6.11 -13.78
N ALA A 124 0.50 6.84 -14.90
CA ALA A 124 0.02 8.22 -14.91
C ALA A 124 -1.44 8.31 -14.44
N LYS A 125 -2.32 7.45 -14.97
CA LYS A 125 -3.74 7.37 -14.54
C LYS A 125 -3.87 6.99 -13.07
N TYR A 126 -3.05 6.05 -12.60
CA TYR A 126 -3.03 5.68 -11.20
C TYR A 126 -2.62 6.86 -10.31
N ARG A 127 -1.58 7.61 -10.69
CA ARG A 127 -1.12 8.79 -9.93
C ARG A 127 -2.16 9.89 -9.84
N GLU A 128 -2.91 10.13 -10.91
CA GLU A 128 -4.01 11.11 -10.93
C GLU A 128 -5.05 10.78 -9.86
N ILE A 129 -5.55 9.53 -9.83
CA ILE A 129 -6.55 9.12 -8.85
C ILE A 129 -5.94 8.95 -7.45
N ALA A 130 -4.66 8.61 -7.34
CA ALA A 130 -4.00 8.42 -6.04
C ALA A 130 -3.89 9.71 -5.22
N VAL A 131 -3.81 10.87 -5.89
CA VAL A 131 -3.76 12.19 -5.22
C VAL A 131 -5.14 12.81 -5.01
N ASP A 132 -6.20 12.23 -5.60
CA ASP A 132 -7.57 12.66 -5.31
C ASP A 132 -7.88 12.47 -3.83
N THR A 133 -8.65 13.41 -3.29
CA THR A 133 -8.93 13.51 -1.86
C THR A 133 -10.39 13.27 -1.54
N ASP A 134 -10.63 12.49 -0.50
CA ASP A 134 -11.95 12.22 0.06
C ASP A 134 -12.07 12.71 1.51
N GLU A 135 -13.30 13.01 1.93
CA GLU A 135 -13.59 13.45 3.29
C GLU A 135 -14.13 12.32 4.17
N TYR A 136 -13.55 12.15 5.34
CA TYR A 136 -13.92 11.11 6.30
C TYR A 136 -14.25 11.69 7.66
N LEU A 137 -15.43 11.37 8.18
CA LEU A 137 -15.78 11.65 9.58
C LEU A 137 -15.17 10.59 10.50
N ILE A 138 -14.12 10.93 11.23
CA ILE A 138 -13.34 10.00 12.05
C ILE A 138 -13.32 10.37 13.53
N LYS A 139 -13.02 9.40 14.37
CA LYS A 139 -12.76 9.58 15.80
C LYS A 139 -11.34 10.09 16.01
N VAL A 140 -11.16 11.09 16.86
CA VAL A 140 -9.85 11.73 17.10
C VAL A 140 -9.47 11.75 18.57
N PHE A 141 -8.17 11.82 18.84
CA PHE A 141 -7.59 11.98 20.16
C PHE A 141 -6.46 13.02 20.13
N ASP A 142 -5.97 13.41 21.29
CA ASP A 142 -4.85 14.35 21.42
C ASP A 142 -3.54 13.56 21.34
N LEU A 143 -2.86 13.64 20.19
CA LEU A 143 -1.66 12.85 19.95
C LEU A 143 -0.49 13.33 20.83
N ASP A 144 -0.33 14.63 21.02
CA ASP A 144 0.72 15.21 21.85
C ASP A 144 0.60 14.73 23.30
N THR A 145 -0.60 14.83 23.88
CA THR A 145 -0.87 14.35 25.24
C THR A 145 -0.67 12.84 25.35
N PHE A 146 -0.97 12.09 24.29
CA PHE A 146 -0.72 10.65 24.27
C PHE A 146 0.78 10.35 24.27
N VAL A 147 1.56 10.99 23.40
CA VAL A 147 3.02 10.84 23.31
C VAL A 147 3.69 11.22 24.63
N ASP A 148 3.31 12.34 25.24
CA ASP A 148 3.82 12.78 26.56
C ASP A 148 3.51 11.78 27.69
N SER A 149 2.49 10.94 27.51
CA SER A 149 2.10 9.91 28.47
C SER A 149 2.76 8.55 28.23
N LEU A 150 3.49 8.37 27.13
CA LEU A 150 4.19 7.13 26.83
C LEU A 150 5.38 6.96 27.76
N ALA A 151 5.61 5.72 28.18
CA ALA A 151 6.85 5.37 28.86
C ALA A 151 8.00 5.29 27.83
N ASP A 152 9.24 5.53 28.27
CA ASP A 152 10.43 5.53 27.42
C ASP A 152 10.69 4.18 26.72
N ASP A 153 10.10 3.09 27.21
CA ASP A 153 10.25 1.72 26.72
C ASP A 153 9.08 1.23 25.84
N VAL A 154 8.19 2.12 25.43
CA VAL A 154 7.06 1.77 24.56
C VAL A 154 7.55 1.38 23.17
N GLU A 155 7.08 0.22 22.69
CA GLU A 155 7.35 -0.32 21.35
C GLU A 155 6.51 0.38 20.25
N LEU A 156 6.55 1.71 20.19
CA LEU A 156 6.05 2.51 19.07
C LEU A 156 7.23 3.23 18.42
N ASP A 157 7.41 3.01 17.13
CA ASP A 157 8.39 3.77 16.36
C ASP A 157 7.81 5.10 15.85
N LEU A 158 8.67 5.94 15.30
CA LEU A 158 8.26 7.23 14.75
C LEU A 158 7.29 7.07 13.56
N GLU A 159 7.39 5.97 12.82
CA GLU A 159 6.50 5.70 11.68
C GLU A 159 5.08 5.41 12.18
N ASP A 160 4.92 4.61 13.22
CA ASP A 160 3.63 4.33 13.88
C ASP A 160 3.00 5.62 14.41
N LEU A 161 3.79 6.50 15.05
CA LEU A 161 3.31 7.79 15.52
C LEU A 161 2.89 8.71 14.37
N ASN A 162 3.67 8.78 13.30
CA ASN A 162 3.33 9.52 12.09
C ASN A 162 2.04 9.00 11.46
N MET A 163 1.87 7.68 11.39
CA MET A 163 0.65 7.07 10.85
C MET A 163 -0.56 7.34 11.73
N LEU A 164 -0.41 7.51 13.05
CA LEU A 164 -1.50 7.89 13.96
C LEU A 164 -1.94 9.36 13.84
N THR A 165 -1.12 10.24 13.25
CA THR A 165 -1.45 11.68 13.11
C THR A 165 -2.76 11.95 12.37
N PHE A 166 -3.23 11.05 11.49
CA PHE A 166 -4.53 11.22 10.84
C PHE A 166 -5.70 11.30 11.84
N MET A 167 -5.53 10.71 13.03
CA MET A 167 -6.49 10.74 14.13
C MET A 167 -6.22 11.84 15.15
N ASP A 168 -5.23 12.69 14.92
CA ASP A 168 -4.92 13.77 15.84
C ASP A 168 -5.97 14.90 15.75
N VAL A 169 -6.38 15.36 16.93
CA VAL A 169 -7.31 16.48 17.07
C VAL A 169 -6.66 17.79 16.61
N ASN A 170 -5.34 17.92 16.81
CA ASN A 170 -4.57 19.11 16.49
C ASN A 170 -4.08 19.15 15.05
N LYS A 171 -4.16 18.05 14.29
CA LYS A 171 -3.85 18.03 12.85
C LYS A 171 -4.54 19.21 12.15
N GLU A 172 -3.74 20.17 11.72
CA GLU A 172 -4.23 21.35 11.02
C GLU A 172 -4.98 20.86 9.78
N LYS A 173 -6.08 21.55 9.43
CA LYS A 173 -6.59 21.40 8.06
C LYS A 173 -5.43 21.87 7.20
N ASN A 174 -4.96 21.07 6.25
CA ASN A 174 -4.20 21.62 5.14
C ASN A 174 -5.13 22.67 4.52
N GLU A 175 -4.93 23.93 4.91
CA GLU A 175 -5.56 25.07 4.25
C GLU A 175 -4.98 25.06 2.85
N GLU A 176 -5.86 24.90 1.86
CA GLU A 176 -5.53 25.06 0.45
C GLU A 176 -4.99 26.49 0.28
N GLU A 177 -3.68 26.63 0.07
CA GLU A 177 -3.11 27.79 -0.63
C GLU A 177 -3.38 27.68 -2.14
#